data_AF-A0AAI8D3I9-F1
#
_entry.id   AF-A0AAI8D3I9-F1
#
_cell.length_a   1.000
_cell.length_b   1.000
_cell.length_c   1.000
_cell.angle_alpha   90.00
_cell.angle_beta   90.00
_cell.angle_gamma   90.00
#
_symmetry.space_group_name_H-M   'P 1'
#
loop_
_entity.id
_entity.type
_entity.pdbx_description
1 polymer ?
#
loop_
_entity_poly.entity_id
_entity_poly.type
_entity_poly.pdbx_seq_one_letter_code
_entity_poly.pdbx_strand_id
1 'polypeptide(L)'
;MRDIEIRFQAAAEAVIAKRCGLVQGPDRRSVDDFFALWYVRSRFNQLRDQETELVGLDGDELTLEQEENLERDHYVFVRSGGFVPTRHLNGIWIQQSVDEFYKRFKPVSTWRVVVSEGGQYIVPDVPTQWIIPLTPDLALIGNVSDSSINQDNLAQLNRDTVAGSRYYYFARQLDQCPCQI
;
A
#
# COMPACT_ATOMS: atom_id res chain seq x y z
N MET A 1 -1.13 -11.56 -2.28
CA MET A 1 -0.56 -10.20 -2.13
C MET A 1 0.53 -9.88 -3.16
N ARG A 2 1.55 -10.74 -3.34
CA ARG A 2 2.63 -10.53 -4.33
C ARG A 2 2.12 -10.22 -5.74
N ASP A 3 1.03 -10.85 -6.16
CA ASP A 3 0.45 -10.59 -7.48
C ASP A 3 -0.08 -9.16 -7.64
N ILE A 4 -0.58 -8.53 -6.57
CA ILE A 4 -1.01 -7.12 -6.59
C ILE A 4 0.22 -6.23 -6.85
N GLU A 5 1.32 -6.49 -6.14
CA GLU A 5 2.57 -5.73 -6.28
C GLU A 5 3.17 -5.90 -7.68
N ILE A 6 3.19 -7.12 -8.23
CA ILE A 6 3.68 -7.38 -9.59
C ILE A 6 2.84 -6.66 -10.65
N ARG A 7 1.50 -6.73 -10.55
CA ARG A 7 0.62 -6.03 -11.49
C ARG A 7 0.77 -4.51 -11.39
N PHE A 8 0.88 -3.98 -10.18
CA PHE A 8 1.11 -2.56 -9.96
C PHE A 8 2.47 -2.12 -10.50
N GLN A 9 3.53 -2.88 -10.28
CA GLN A 9 4.86 -2.59 -10.81
C GLN A 9 4.83 -2.42 -12.33
N ALA A 10 4.18 -3.34 -13.05
CA ALA A 10 4.05 -3.25 -14.50
C ALA A 10 3.25 -2.00 -14.93
N ALA A 11 2.16 -1.67 -14.24
CA ALA A 11 1.39 -0.46 -14.51
C ALA A 11 2.19 0.83 -14.22
N ALA A 12 2.94 0.85 -13.11
CA ALA A 12 3.79 1.96 -12.72
C ALA A 12 4.92 2.20 -13.74
N GLU A 13 5.61 1.15 -14.19
CA GLU A 13 6.65 1.25 -15.22
C GLU A 13 6.10 1.82 -16.53
N ALA A 14 4.93 1.36 -16.97
CA ALA A 14 4.27 1.88 -18.17
C ALA A 14 3.90 3.37 -18.03
N VAL A 15 3.45 3.79 -16.85
CA VAL A 15 3.15 5.19 -16.53
C VAL A 15 4.42 6.05 -16.48
N ILE A 16 5.46 5.57 -15.81
CA ILE A 16 6.75 6.28 -15.69
C ILE A 16 7.38 6.48 -17.06
N ALA A 17 7.27 5.51 -17.97
CA ALA A 17 7.79 5.64 -19.34
C ALA A 17 7.03 6.70 -20.16
N LYS A 18 5.71 6.81 -20.00
CA LYS A 18 4.87 7.77 -20.74
C LYS A 18 4.86 9.17 -20.12
N ARG A 19 4.97 9.25 -18.79
CA ARG A 19 4.93 10.48 -17.98
C ARG A 19 3.67 11.34 -18.13
N CYS A 20 2.58 10.80 -18.68
CA CYS A 20 1.34 11.54 -18.85
C CYS A 20 0.12 10.62 -18.99
N GLY A 21 -1.07 11.21 -18.82
CA GLY A 21 -2.35 10.58 -19.16
C GLY A 21 -3.18 10.13 -17.97
N LEU A 22 -4.30 9.50 -18.30
CA LEU A 22 -5.20 8.85 -17.35
C LEU A 22 -4.90 7.36 -17.30
N VAL A 23 -4.88 6.81 -16.09
CA VAL A 23 -4.82 5.36 -15.90
C VAL A 23 -6.24 4.79 -16.04
N GLN A 24 -6.40 3.84 -16.96
CA GLN A 24 -7.71 3.30 -17.35
C GLN A 24 -7.67 1.77 -17.39
N GLY A 25 -8.85 1.16 -17.41
CA GLY A 25 -9.00 -0.29 -17.63
C GLY A 25 -8.24 -1.15 -16.62
N PRO A 26 -7.52 -2.20 -17.06
CA PRO A 26 -6.78 -3.11 -16.18
C PRO A 26 -5.73 -2.41 -15.30
N ASP A 27 -5.03 -1.40 -15.85
CA ASP A 27 -4.00 -0.67 -15.10
C ASP A 27 -4.60 0.08 -13.92
N ARG A 28 -5.81 0.64 -14.08
CA ARG A 28 -6.51 1.32 -13.00
C ARG A 28 -6.80 0.35 -11.85
N ARG A 29 -7.27 -0.86 -12.15
CA ARG A 29 -7.53 -1.87 -11.11
C ARG A 29 -6.26 -2.23 -10.36
N SER A 30 -5.13 -2.34 -11.06
CA SER A 30 -3.83 -2.58 -10.42
C SER A 30 -3.42 -1.46 -9.46
N VAL A 31 -3.71 -0.20 -9.81
CA VAL A 31 -3.47 0.96 -8.92
C VAL A 31 -4.40 0.96 -7.72
N ASP A 32 -5.70 0.70 -7.93
CA ASP A 32 -6.69 0.60 -6.85
C ASP A 32 -6.31 -0.52 -5.85
N ASP A 33 -5.95 -1.70 -6.35
CA ASP A 33 -5.56 -2.86 -5.54
C ASP A 33 -4.31 -2.56 -4.70
N PHE A 34 -3.32 -1.89 -5.31
CA PHE A 34 -2.09 -1.52 -4.62
C PHE A 34 -2.34 -0.48 -3.53
N PHE A 35 -3.15 0.55 -3.81
CA PHE A 35 -3.50 1.54 -2.80
C PHE A 35 -4.21 0.90 -1.62
N ALA A 36 -5.20 0.03 -1.88
CA ALA A 36 -5.91 -0.70 -0.84
C ALA A 36 -4.95 -1.56 -0.01
N LEU A 37 -4.04 -2.29 -0.67
CA LEU A 37 -3.02 -3.10 0.00
C LEU A 37 -2.11 -2.26 0.90
N TRP A 38 -1.62 -1.11 0.41
CA TRP A 38 -0.80 -0.19 1.20
C TRP A 38 -1.58 0.38 2.39
N TYR A 39 -2.83 0.81 2.17
CA TYR A 39 -3.71 1.32 3.22
C TYR A 39 -3.91 0.31 4.34
N VAL A 40 -4.20 -0.94 3.98
CA VAL A 40 -4.38 -2.04 4.92
C VAL A 40 -3.06 -2.33 5.64
N ARG A 41 -1.98 -2.62 4.92
CA ARG A 41 -0.67 -2.98 5.53
C ARG A 41 -0.15 -1.91 6.49
N SER A 42 -0.31 -0.63 6.17
CA SER A 42 0.12 0.47 7.04
C SER A 42 -0.59 0.50 8.41
N ARG A 43 -1.76 -0.14 8.52
CA ARG A 43 -2.58 -0.23 9.75
C ARG A 43 -2.44 -1.57 10.48
N PHE A 44 -1.98 -2.62 9.80
CA PHE A 44 -1.77 -3.96 10.38
C PHE A 44 -0.31 -4.28 10.72
N ASN A 45 0.60 -3.29 10.66
CA ASN A 45 2.05 -3.46 10.77
C ASN A 45 2.59 -3.82 12.18
N GLN A 46 1.76 -4.26 13.13
CA GLN A 46 2.13 -4.35 14.56
C GLN A 46 2.04 -5.73 15.24
N LEU A 47 1.79 -6.84 14.54
CA LEU A 47 1.59 -8.13 15.24
C LEU A 47 2.53 -9.21 14.68
N ARG A 48 3.83 -9.10 14.96
CA ARG A 48 4.82 -10.08 14.48
C ARG A 48 4.95 -11.33 15.35
N ASP A 49 4.59 -11.29 16.63
CA ASP A 49 4.79 -12.43 17.55
C ASP A 49 3.56 -12.73 18.41
N GLN A 50 2.37 -12.64 17.84
CA GLN A 50 1.15 -13.07 18.54
C GLN A 50 0.73 -14.45 18.06
N GLU A 51 0.28 -15.27 18.99
CA GLU A 51 -0.49 -16.47 18.69
C GLU A 51 -1.95 -16.19 19.00
N THR A 52 -2.85 -16.69 18.17
CA THR A 52 -4.28 -16.63 18.42
C THR A 52 -4.75 -18.02 18.82
N GLU A 53 -5.33 -18.15 20.02
CA GLU A 53 -5.98 -19.38 20.46
C GLU A 53 -7.32 -19.54 19.73
N LEU A 54 -7.52 -20.68 19.08
CA LEU A 54 -8.78 -21.09 18.50
C LEU A 54 -9.48 -22.07 19.45
N VAL A 55 -10.39 -21.55 20.27
CA VAL A 55 -11.13 -22.34 21.26
C VAL A 55 -11.86 -23.50 20.59
N GLY A 56 -11.60 -24.72 21.07
CA GLY A 56 -12.26 -25.95 20.61
C GLY A 56 -11.56 -26.64 19.44
N LEU A 57 -10.41 -26.16 19.00
CA LEU A 57 -9.52 -26.85 18.06
C LEU A 57 -8.26 -27.30 18.79
N ASP A 58 -7.79 -28.49 18.47
CA ASP A 58 -6.46 -28.96 18.85
C ASP A 58 -5.69 -29.30 17.56
N GLY A 59 -4.41 -29.04 17.59
CA GLY A 59 -3.54 -29.11 16.42
C GLY A 59 -2.39 -30.09 16.61
N ASP A 60 -1.51 -30.15 15.61
CA ASP A 60 -0.37 -31.05 15.61
C ASP A 60 0.87 -30.40 16.25
N GLU A 61 1.76 -31.21 16.83
CA GLU A 61 3.12 -30.78 17.16
C GLU A 61 3.98 -30.77 15.88
N LEU A 62 4.17 -29.59 15.30
CA LEU A 62 4.98 -29.40 14.09
C LEU A 62 6.37 -28.90 14.45
N THR A 63 7.38 -29.38 13.74
CA THR A 63 8.71 -28.75 13.75
C THR A 63 8.69 -27.45 12.95
N LEU A 64 9.62 -26.53 13.23
CA LEU A 64 9.74 -25.28 12.48
C LEU A 64 9.84 -25.52 10.96
N GLU A 65 10.58 -26.54 10.53
CA GLU A 65 10.69 -26.88 9.11
C GLU A 65 9.35 -27.33 8.50
N GLN A 66 8.54 -28.09 9.24
CA GLN A 66 7.21 -28.50 8.79
C GLN A 66 6.28 -27.30 8.69
N GLU A 67 6.34 -26.38 9.65
CA GLU A 67 5.59 -25.12 9.61
C GLU A 67 5.95 -24.28 8.39
N GLU A 68 7.26 -24.07 8.15
CA GLU A 68 7.74 -23.29 7.01
C GLU A 68 7.37 -23.93 5.67
N ASN A 69 7.39 -25.27 5.59
CA ASN A 69 6.95 -26.00 4.39
C ASN A 69 5.44 -25.84 4.15
N LEU A 70 4.61 -25.97 5.18
CA LEU A 70 3.16 -25.76 5.07
C LEU A 70 2.84 -24.31 4.67
N GLU A 71 3.52 -23.33 5.28
CA GLU A 71 3.36 -21.90 4.94
C GLU A 71 3.75 -21.61 3.49
N ARG A 72 4.87 -22.18 3.02
CA ARG A 72 5.32 -22.06 1.62
C ARG A 72 4.26 -22.60 0.67
N ASP A 73 3.63 -23.71 1.03
CA ASP A 73 2.62 -24.39 0.21
C ASP A 73 1.20 -23.86 0.45
N HIS A 74 1.08 -22.71 1.13
CA HIS A 74 -0.15 -21.95 1.38
C HIS A 74 -1.17 -22.63 2.30
N TYR A 75 -0.73 -23.56 3.15
CA TYR A 75 -1.56 -24.16 4.19
C TYR A 75 -1.53 -23.32 5.48
N VAL A 76 -2.68 -23.26 6.16
CA VAL A 76 -2.79 -22.79 7.55
C VAL A 76 -2.82 -24.02 8.44
N PHE A 77 -2.09 -23.98 9.55
CA PHE A 77 -2.05 -25.06 10.52
C PHE A 77 -2.39 -24.54 11.92
N VAL A 78 -2.85 -25.45 12.77
CA VAL A 78 -3.07 -25.23 14.20
C VAL A 78 -2.00 -26.03 14.94
N ARG A 79 -1.33 -25.41 15.90
CA ARG A 79 -0.38 -26.08 16.81
C ARG A 79 -1.15 -26.80 17.91
N SER A 80 -0.51 -27.78 18.53
CA SER A 80 -1.02 -28.37 19.77
C SER A 80 -1.37 -27.30 20.80
N GLY A 81 -2.51 -27.44 21.48
CA GLY A 81 -3.07 -26.43 22.37
C GLY A 81 -3.96 -25.39 21.67
N GLY A 82 -4.23 -25.56 20.37
CA GLY A 82 -5.20 -24.73 19.63
C GLY A 82 -4.65 -23.39 19.15
N PHE A 83 -3.33 -23.20 19.15
CA PHE A 83 -2.71 -21.93 18.78
C PHE A 83 -2.41 -21.85 17.28
N VAL A 84 -2.74 -20.71 16.67
CA VAL A 84 -2.36 -20.38 15.29
C VAL A 84 -1.39 -19.21 15.30
N PRO A 85 -0.27 -19.28 14.57
CA PRO A 85 0.59 -18.12 14.36
C PRO A 85 -0.20 -16.97 13.72
N THR A 86 -0.25 -15.80 14.36
CA THR A 86 -1.03 -14.65 13.85
C THR A 86 -0.57 -14.21 12.47
N ARG A 87 0.66 -14.54 12.05
CA ARG A 87 1.15 -14.34 10.69
C ARG A 87 0.33 -15.06 9.61
N HIS A 88 -0.26 -16.22 9.89
CA HIS A 88 -1.17 -16.91 8.95
C HIS A 88 -2.47 -16.14 8.81
N LEU A 89 -3.01 -15.71 9.94
CA LEU A 89 -4.24 -14.94 10.00
C LEU A 89 -4.04 -13.60 9.29
N ASN A 90 -2.87 -12.95 9.44
CA ASN A 90 -2.58 -11.67 8.81
C ASN A 90 -2.76 -11.69 7.29
N GLY A 91 -2.35 -12.77 6.61
CA GLY A 91 -2.58 -12.91 5.17
C GLY A 91 -4.06 -12.90 4.81
N ILE A 92 -4.87 -13.64 5.57
CA ILE A 92 -6.32 -13.74 5.40
C ILE A 92 -7.01 -12.41 5.76
N TRP A 93 -6.66 -11.82 6.91
CA TRP A 93 -7.19 -10.53 7.37
C TRP A 93 -6.85 -9.40 6.41
N ILE A 94 -5.63 -9.37 5.84
CA ILE A 94 -5.26 -8.37 4.85
C ILE A 94 -6.11 -8.52 3.60
N GLN A 95 -6.29 -9.75 3.10
CA GLN A 95 -7.11 -10.00 1.91
C GLN A 95 -8.57 -9.57 2.15
N GLN A 96 -9.17 -9.99 3.27
CA GLN A 96 -10.52 -9.56 3.66
C GLN A 96 -10.61 -8.04 3.86
N SER A 97 -9.59 -7.42 4.43
CA SER A 97 -9.58 -5.97 4.67
C SER A 97 -9.44 -5.17 3.37
N VAL A 98 -8.76 -5.71 2.35
CA VAL A 98 -8.75 -5.12 1.01
C VAL A 98 -10.15 -5.18 0.39
N ASP A 99 -10.87 -6.30 0.55
CA ASP A 99 -12.24 -6.42 0.05
C ASP A 99 -13.20 -5.46 0.79
N GLU A 100 -13.03 -5.30 2.11
CA GLU A 100 -13.78 -4.35 2.93
C GLU A 100 -13.43 -2.89 2.61
N PHE A 101 -12.17 -2.60 2.26
CA PHE A 101 -11.74 -1.27 1.83
C PHE A 101 -12.61 -0.78 0.66
N TYR A 102 -12.85 -1.64 -0.34
CA TYR A 102 -13.68 -1.31 -1.49
C TYR A 102 -15.16 -1.11 -1.15
N LYS A 103 -15.67 -1.77 -0.12
CA LYS A 103 -17.05 -1.55 0.36
C LYS A 103 -17.19 -0.23 1.10
N ARG A 104 -16.16 0.15 1.86
CA ARG A 104 -16.20 1.28 2.80
C ARG A 104 -15.81 2.60 2.16
N PHE A 105 -14.87 2.59 1.23
CA PHE A 105 -14.42 3.78 0.53
C PHE A 105 -15.04 3.85 -0.85
N LYS A 106 -15.57 5.01 -1.23
CA LYS A 106 -15.97 5.22 -2.63
C LYS A 106 -14.73 5.09 -3.50
N PRO A 107 -14.78 4.30 -4.60
CA PRO A 107 -13.64 4.14 -5.47
C PRO A 107 -13.21 5.49 -6.03
N VAL A 108 -11.90 5.71 -6.08
CA VAL A 108 -11.30 6.78 -6.88
C VAL A 108 -11.85 6.65 -8.29
N SER A 109 -12.49 7.70 -8.80
CA SER A 109 -13.14 7.69 -10.11
C SER A 109 -12.13 7.70 -11.25
N THR A 110 -10.97 8.31 -11.03
CA THR A 110 -9.87 8.42 -12.00
C THR A 110 -8.53 8.51 -11.30
N TRP A 111 -7.53 7.82 -11.82
CA TRP A 111 -6.12 8.07 -11.49
C TRP A 111 -5.47 8.81 -12.65
N ARG A 112 -4.77 9.89 -12.35
CA ARG A 112 -4.06 10.71 -13.32
C ARG A 112 -2.58 10.75 -12.99
N VAL A 113 -1.76 10.74 -14.04
CA VAL A 113 -0.31 10.96 -13.94
C VAL A 113 -0.08 12.46 -13.79
N VAL A 114 0.52 12.86 -12.67
CA VAL A 114 0.78 14.26 -12.33
C VAL A 114 2.27 14.50 -12.15
N VAL A 115 2.83 15.36 -12.99
CA VAL A 115 4.26 15.71 -12.98
C VAL A 115 4.45 17.02 -12.21
N SER A 116 5.44 17.04 -11.32
CA SER A 116 5.88 18.25 -10.64
C SER A 116 6.58 19.19 -11.63
N GLU A 117 6.17 20.45 -11.66
CA GLU A 117 6.87 21.51 -12.40
C GLU A 117 8.13 21.98 -11.67
N GLY A 118 8.27 21.65 -10.39
CA GLY A 118 9.41 22.00 -9.56
C GLY A 118 9.33 21.40 -8.15
N GLY A 119 10.41 20.72 -7.74
CA GLY A 119 10.51 20.05 -6.44
C GLY A 119 10.02 18.60 -6.44
N GLN A 120 10.14 17.93 -5.30
CA GLN A 120 9.89 16.50 -5.16
C GLN A 120 8.65 16.18 -4.30
N TYR A 121 7.96 15.09 -4.64
CA TYR A 121 6.91 14.48 -3.82
C TYR A 121 7.51 13.77 -2.60
N ILE A 122 6.81 13.88 -1.48
CA ILE A 122 7.07 13.09 -0.26
C ILE A 122 6.25 11.80 -0.29
N VAL A 123 6.86 10.70 0.16
CA VAL A 123 6.20 9.41 0.35
C VAL A 123 5.93 9.20 1.84
N PRO A 124 4.66 9.09 2.26
CA PRO A 124 4.32 8.79 3.65
C PRO A 124 4.50 7.30 3.96
N ASP A 125 4.52 6.92 5.24
CA ASP A 125 4.42 5.53 5.66
C ASP A 125 2.97 4.98 5.57
N VAL A 126 1.99 5.86 5.74
CA VAL A 126 0.55 5.58 5.65
C VAL A 126 -0.08 6.37 4.50
N PRO A 127 -0.92 5.76 3.64
CA PRO A 127 -1.67 6.53 2.66
C PRO A 127 -2.85 7.22 3.34
N THR A 128 -2.83 8.55 3.35
CA THR A 128 -3.89 9.42 3.89
C THR A 128 -4.69 10.13 2.80
N GLN A 129 -4.09 10.27 1.61
CA GLN A 129 -4.68 10.88 0.42
C GLN A 129 -4.57 9.90 -0.74
N TRP A 130 -5.39 10.07 -1.79
CA TRP A 130 -5.36 9.26 -3.01
C TRP A 130 -4.16 9.62 -3.89
N ILE A 131 -2.95 9.42 -3.37
CA ILE A 131 -1.69 9.79 -4.00
C ILE A 131 -0.73 8.62 -3.86
N ILE A 132 -0.11 8.24 -4.97
CA ILE A 132 0.98 7.27 -4.98
C ILE A 132 2.16 7.91 -5.73
N PRO A 133 3.18 8.42 -5.02
CA PRO A 133 4.40 8.89 -5.66
C PRO A 133 5.13 7.71 -6.33
N LEU A 134 5.56 7.91 -7.58
CA LEU A 134 6.23 6.88 -8.38
C LEU A 134 7.71 7.20 -8.60
N THR A 135 8.01 8.48 -8.86
CA THR A 135 9.37 9.03 -8.94
C THR A 135 9.40 10.33 -8.14
N PRO A 136 10.57 10.95 -7.91
CA PRO A 136 10.63 12.19 -7.13
C PRO A 136 9.72 13.29 -7.68
N ASP A 137 9.50 13.34 -8.99
CA ASP A 137 8.76 14.38 -9.71
C ASP A 137 7.46 13.88 -10.36
N LEU A 138 7.01 12.65 -10.07
CA LEU A 138 5.83 12.07 -10.70
C LEU A 138 5.02 11.25 -9.69
N ALA A 139 3.71 11.48 -9.65
CA ALA A 139 2.78 10.73 -8.83
C ALA A 139 1.52 10.32 -9.63
N LEU A 140 0.86 9.26 -9.16
CA LEU A 140 -0.53 8.99 -9.49
C LEU A 140 -1.42 9.70 -8.48
N ILE A 141 -2.34 10.53 -8.94
CA ILE A 141 -3.26 11.28 -8.09
C ILE A 141 -4.70 10.97 -8.48
N GLY A 142 -5.52 10.66 -7.47
CA GLY A 142 -6.94 10.35 -7.61
C GLY A 142 -7.80 11.60 -7.78
N ASN A 143 -8.78 11.53 -8.68
CA ASN A 143 -9.84 12.54 -8.87
C ASN A 143 -9.36 13.95 -9.22
N VAL A 144 -8.27 14.10 -9.97
CA VAL A 144 -7.77 15.39 -10.48
C VAL A 144 -7.88 15.51 -12.00
N SER A 145 -8.07 16.74 -12.48
CA SER A 145 -8.10 17.09 -13.91
C SER A 145 -6.71 17.36 -14.47
N ASP A 146 -5.82 17.91 -13.66
CA ASP A 146 -4.56 18.49 -14.11
C ASP A 146 -3.47 17.42 -14.18
N SER A 147 -2.62 17.49 -15.21
CA SER A 147 -1.49 16.57 -15.40
C SER A 147 -0.16 17.11 -14.87
N SER A 148 -0.17 18.32 -14.33
CA SER A 148 0.99 18.93 -13.67
C SER A 148 0.58 19.59 -12.35
N ILE A 149 1.57 19.78 -11.48
CA ILE A 149 1.41 20.50 -10.23
C ILE A 149 2.55 21.52 -10.11
N ASN A 150 2.19 22.77 -9.84
CA ASN A 150 3.16 23.82 -9.58
C ASN A 150 3.78 23.68 -8.18
N GLN A 151 4.85 24.42 -7.93
CA GLN A 151 5.61 24.31 -6.69
C GLN A 151 4.80 24.66 -5.43
N ASP A 152 3.90 25.64 -5.49
CA ASP A 152 3.08 26.07 -4.34
C ASP A 152 2.03 25.01 -3.95
N ASN A 153 1.36 24.43 -4.96
CA ASN A 153 0.41 23.34 -4.75
C ASN A 153 1.13 22.08 -4.27
N LEU A 154 2.32 21.78 -4.81
CA LEU A 154 3.14 20.69 -4.32
C LEU A 154 3.60 20.93 -2.87
N ALA A 155 3.90 22.18 -2.50
CA ALA A 155 4.23 22.53 -1.12
C ALA A 155 3.09 22.22 -0.16
N GLN A 156 1.86 22.55 -0.54
CA GLN A 156 0.68 22.22 0.26
C GLN A 156 0.48 20.71 0.37
N LEU A 157 0.53 20.00 -0.76
CA LEU A 157 0.39 18.54 -0.81
C LEU A 157 1.43 17.84 0.07
N ASN A 158 2.69 18.27 0.00
CA ASN A 158 3.77 17.72 0.83
C ASN A 158 3.57 18.02 2.32
N ARG A 159 3.10 19.23 2.69
CA ARG A 159 2.76 19.54 4.09
C ARG A 159 1.65 18.64 4.61
N ASP A 160 0.60 18.43 3.83
CA ASP A 160 -0.51 17.55 4.21
C ASP A 160 -0.04 16.09 4.32
N THR A 161 0.86 15.66 3.43
CA THR A 161 1.48 14.33 3.45
C THR A 161 2.31 14.12 4.71
N VAL A 162 3.14 15.10 5.09
CA VAL A 162 3.94 15.07 6.33
C VAL A 162 3.03 15.04 7.55
N ALA A 163 2.02 15.92 7.60
CA ALA A 163 1.07 15.99 8.72
C ALA A 163 0.24 14.70 8.87
N GLY A 164 -0.02 14.00 7.76
CA GLY A 164 -0.72 12.72 7.75
C GLY A 164 0.16 11.49 8.00
N SER A 165 1.48 11.62 7.96
CA SER A 165 2.40 10.51 8.20
C SER A 165 2.39 10.10 9.67
N ARG A 166 2.61 8.81 9.95
CA ARG A 166 2.47 8.26 11.31
C ARG A 166 3.81 8.08 12.01
N TYR A 167 4.75 7.39 11.38
CA TYR A 167 6.05 7.06 11.95
C TYR A 167 7.20 7.69 11.19
N TYR A 168 7.09 7.71 9.87
CA TYR A 168 8.10 8.27 8.99
C TYR A 168 7.50 8.71 7.66
N TYR A 169 8.25 9.55 6.97
CA TYR A 169 8.08 9.87 5.56
C TYR A 169 9.46 9.93 4.92
N PHE A 170 9.55 9.78 3.61
CA PHE A 170 10.81 9.84 2.90
C PHE A 170 10.65 10.47 1.52
N ALA A 171 11.76 10.93 0.97
CA ALA A 171 11.88 11.38 -0.41
C ALA A 171 13.30 11.07 -0.89
N ARG A 172 13.55 11.20 -2.20
CA ARG A 172 14.92 11.03 -2.73
C ARG A 172 15.86 12.08 -2.14
N GLN A 173 15.41 13.33 -2.06
CA GLN A 173 16.13 14.46 -1.48
C GLN A 173 15.12 15.37 -0.75
N LEU A 174 15.14 15.32 0.59
CA LEU A 174 14.18 16.05 1.42
C LEU A 174 14.30 17.58 1.26
N ASP A 175 15.50 18.09 0.99
CA ASP A 175 15.77 19.50 0.70
C ASP A 175 15.20 19.98 -0.64
N GLN A 176 14.88 19.06 -1.55
CA GLN A 176 14.20 19.34 -2.82
C GLN A 176 12.67 19.22 -2.70
N CYS A 177 12.14 18.84 -1.54
CA CYS A 177 10.70 18.80 -1.30
C CYS A 177 10.24 20.18 -0.86
N PRO A 178 9.41 20.90 -1.64
CA PRO A 178 8.82 22.12 -1.14
C PRO A 178 7.90 21.71 0.02
N CYS A 179 8.21 22.14 1.23
CA CYS A 179 7.42 21.82 2.41
C CYS A 179 7.64 22.83 3.54
N GLN A 180 8.02 24.07 3.23
CA GLN A 180 8.29 25.10 4.24
C GLN A 180 7.11 25.18 5.23
N ILE A 181 7.43 24.89 6.50
CA ILE A 181 6.61 25.08 7.69
C ILE A 181 7.04 26.40 8.31
#